data_AF-A0A7Y5FN84-F1
#
_entry.id   AF-A0A7Y5FN84-F1
#
_cell.length_a   1.000
_cell.length_b   1.000
_cell.length_c   1.000
_cell.angle_alpha   90.00
_cell.angle_beta   90.00
_cell.angle_gamma   90.00
#
_symmetry.space_group_name_H-M   'P 1'
#
loop_
_entity.id
_entity.type
_entity.pdbx_description
1 polymer ?
#
loop_
_entity_poly.entity_id
_entity_poly.type
_entity_poly.pdbx_seq_one_letter_code
_entity_poly.pdbx_strand_id
1 'polypeptide(L)'
;MKLYIQAIRNVFAAIICLLTITGVGYTQTNFALLYGSTGMEYGKANAVDRDGNYINGCLFQNSINVNPAGSTILTAPGATTHIALTKYNRNGELLWAKAFGGVTTSEAPHGIECDSAGNIYVTGYFGSTFQTGPQPADFNPDGGGTIFSQGNEDCFLAKYDKDGNYLWAFGLGNTGQNTQERAWDIAVDSSGNSYVGGGFRGTVNFNPLGTAVNVTLPDTLAGLFIAKYNSDGLLQWVIPVNARCVNVFTEAYVALDLDQEGNIFVGGNFRGTGVNVNPLGTASLLSSSGLTDFFTAKYNSETGVLLWVNKTGGTSADVISPGALRCDKTGKIWFTGRLSGTGTVDFDPGQGVANVSNSSLFLACYGAGGEFVMAKGMNSGSGDGGHRITFDSGNNIYLAGWMNGTADFGNGITRSAFSSTADVLLAKFTQAGECQWAFNFGGNGSSENNICAGLIADDEDNLYITGQLYGTGADTDPGSGTLLMSSAGQNDCFVIKYKSDGSLWQNTPSGLENENIGAPELSVTGNYPNPFNPNTTIFFSLEEPGTASVELYDVTGKMISLITVGYFSAGQNRVEFVADDLTSGVYYYRIITKAGSITGKMILMK
;
A
#
# COMPACT_ATOMS: atom_id res chain seq x y z
N MET A 1 -40.71 -15.97 37.36
CA MET A 1 -39.47 -16.77 37.26
C MET A 1 -38.68 -16.46 35.98
N LYS A 2 -39.24 -16.57 34.76
CA LYS A 2 -38.54 -16.20 33.50
C LYS A 2 -38.08 -14.73 33.42
N LEU A 3 -38.91 -13.78 33.84
CA LEU A 3 -38.55 -12.34 33.90
C LEU A 3 -37.42 -12.03 34.90
N TYR A 4 -37.35 -12.80 36.00
CA TYR A 4 -36.32 -12.65 37.03
C TYR A 4 -34.97 -13.21 36.57
N ILE A 5 -34.98 -14.30 35.80
CA ILE A 5 -33.79 -14.88 35.17
C ILE A 5 -33.24 -13.97 34.05
N GLN A 6 -34.12 -13.30 33.29
CA GLN A 6 -33.72 -12.32 32.28
C GLN A 6 -33.07 -11.08 32.92
N ALA A 7 -33.65 -10.55 34.00
CA ALA A 7 -33.09 -9.42 34.74
C ALA A 7 -31.72 -9.76 35.35
N ILE A 8 -31.56 -10.97 35.92
CA ILE A 8 -30.27 -11.43 36.47
C ILE A 8 -29.24 -11.63 35.35
N ARG A 9 -29.62 -12.14 34.18
CA ARG A 9 -28.73 -12.24 33.00
C ARG A 9 -28.27 -10.87 32.51
N ASN A 10 -29.17 -9.89 32.42
CA ASN A 10 -28.83 -8.53 31.98
C ASN A 10 -27.91 -7.82 33.00
N VAL A 11 -28.13 -8.06 34.30
CA VAL A 11 -27.26 -7.52 35.36
C VAL A 11 -25.90 -8.21 35.36
N PHE A 12 -25.82 -9.53 35.14
CA PHE A 12 -24.54 -10.24 34.99
C PHE A 12 -23.79 -9.81 33.73
N ALA A 13 -24.47 -9.61 32.60
CA ALA A 13 -23.87 -9.08 31.38
C ALA A 13 -23.33 -7.66 31.60
N ALA A 14 -24.09 -6.79 32.28
CA ALA A 14 -23.65 -5.43 32.63
C ALA A 14 -22.48 -5.44 33.63
N ILE A 15 -22.46 -6.36 34.60
CA ILE A 15 -21.35 -6.50 35.56
C ILE A 15 -20.09 -7.06 34.91
N ILE A 16 -20.21 -8.03 33.99
CA ILE A 16 -19.08 -8.51 33.17
C ILE A 16 -18.57 -7.38 32.28
N CYS A 17 -19.46 -6.57 31.70
CA CYS A 17 -19.10 -5.40 30.89
C CYS A 17 -18.45 -4.29 31.73
N LEU A 18 -18.84 -4.09 32.99
CA LEU A 18 -18.16 -3.12 33.89
C LEU A 18 -16.83 -3.65 34.45
N LEU A 19 -16.69 -4.97 34.65
CA LEU A 19 -15.45 -5.59 35.10
C LEU A 19 -14.39 -5.64 33.99
N THR A 20 -14.77 -5.70 32.72
CA THR A 20 -13.83 -5.52 31.60
C THR A 20 -13.41 -4.07 31.42
N ILE A 21 -14.25 -3.09 31.78
CA ILE A 21 -13.93 -1.65 31.68
C ILE A 21 -12.92 -1.18 32.76
N THR A 22 -12.78 -1.90 33.87
CA THR A 22 -11.92 -1.46 34.99
C THR A 22 -10.48 -2.00 34.95
N GLY A 23 -10.09 -2.72 33.89
CA GLY A 23 -8.79 -3.38 33.80
C GLY A 23 -7.99 -3.22 32.50
N VAL A 24 -8.49 -2.50 31.48
CA VAL A 24 -7.80 -2.39 30.19
C VAL A 24 -7.57 -0.92 29.85
N GLY A 25 -6.32 -0.49 29.93
CA GLY A 25 -5.89 0.79 29.37
C GLY A 25 -6.16 0.81 27.86
N TYR A 26 -6.64 1.94 27.36
CA TYR A 26 -6.68 2.34 25.94
C TYR A 26 -6.93 1.20 24.94
N THR A 27 -8.18 0.74 24.78
CA THR A 27 -8.54 -0.06 23.61
C THR A 27 -8.55 0.86 22.39
N GLN A 28 -7.47 0.84 21.59
CA GLN A 28 -7.44 1.49 20.29
C GLN A 28 -8.62 0.96 19.46
N THR A 29 -9.51 1.86 19.03
CA THR A 29 -10.73 1.45 18.30
C THR A 29 -10.48 1.23 16.81
N ASN A 30 -9.32 1.62 16.29
CA ASN A 30 -8.89 1.41 14.91
C ASN A 30 -7.44 0.89 14.89
N PHE A 31 -6.90 0.57 13.72
CA PHE A 31 -5.47 0.29 13.56
C PHE A 31 -4.85 1.37 12.67
N ALA A 32 -4.47 2.47 13.29
CA ALA A 32 -3.83 3.59 12.65
C ALA A 32 -2.73 4.12 13.58
N LEU A 33 -1.48 3.98 13.14
CA LEU A 33 -0.28 4.24 13.92
C LEU A 33 0.61 5.21 13.17
N LEU A 34 1.31 6.04 13.94
CA LEU A 34 2.37 6.90 13.45
C LEU A 34 3.63 6.61 14.25
N TYR A 35 4.62 5.96 13.62
CA TYR A 35 5.95 5.83 14.19
C TYR A 35 6.68 7.13 13.87
N GLY A 36 6.79 7.99 14.88
CA GLY A 36 7.37 9.31 14.71
C GLY A 36 8.37 9.65 15.80
N SER A 37 9.35 10.44 15.40
CA SER A 37 10.38 11.04 16.25
C SER A 37 10.75 12.42 15.68
N THR A 38 11.83 13.02 16.18
CA THR A 38 12.40 14.22 15.53
C THR A 38 13.21 13.89 14.26
N GLY A 39 13.44 12.60 13.99
CA GLY A 39 14.22 12.08 12.88
C GLY A 39 13.38 11.69 11.68
N MET A 40 13.95 10.86 10.81
CA MET A 40 13.31 10.31 9.63
C MET A 40 12.86 8.87 9.86
N GLU A 41 11.56 8.66 9.76
CA GLU A 41 10.88 7.38 9.73
C GLU A 41 10.14 7.23 8.41
N TYR A 42 10.32 6.08 7.75
CA TYR A 42 9.64 5.79 6.50
C TYR A 42 9.26 4.32 6.49
N GLY A 43 7.96 4.03 6.46
CA GLY A 43 7.44 2.70 6.16
C GLY A 43 7.71 2.31 4.72
N LYS A 44 8.31 1.14 4.47
CA LYS A 44 8.86 0.81 3.15
C LYS A 44 8.28 -0.44 2.53
N ALA A 45 7.96 -1.43 3.37
CA ALA A 45 7.49 -2.73 2.93
C ALA A 45 6.63 -3.37 4.02
N ASN A 46 5.75 -4.26 3.61
CA ASN A 46 4.88 -4.99 4.50
C ASN A 46 4.49 -6.35 3.91
N ALA A 47 4.00 -7.24 4.77
CA ALA A 47 3.48 -8.55 4.41
C ALA A 47 2.37 -8.95 5.39
N VAL A 48 1.58 -9.95 5.01
CA VAL A 48 0.63 -10.63 5.88
C VAL A 48 0.98 -12.11 5.89
N ASP A 49 1.15 -12.70 7.07
CA ASP A 49 1.39 -14.14 7.17
C ASP A 49 0.10 -14.96 7.04
N ARG A 50 0.23 -16.29 7.00
CA ARG A 50 -0.91 -17.21 6.85
C ARG A 50 -1.88 -17.20 8.03
N ASP A 51 -1.47 -16.70 9.19
CA ASP A 51 -2.32 -16.56 10.37
C ASP A 51 -3.07 -15.21 10.36
N GLY A 52 -2.87 -14.37 9.33
CA GLY A 52 -3.46 -13.04 9.20
C GLY A 52 -2.77 -11.99 10.08
N ASN A 53 -1.54 -12.24 10.52
CA ASN A 53 -0.75 -11.25 11.22
C ASN A 53 -0.07 -10.32 10.22
N TYR A 54 -0.11 -9.02 10.51
CA TYR A 54 0.53 -7.99 9.72
C TYR A 54 1.99 -7.78 10.13
N ILE A 55 2.91 -7.77 9.17
CA ILE A 55 4.32 -7.46 9.35
C ILE A 55 4.64 -6.14 8.65
N ASN A 56 5.27 -5.22 9.37
CA ASN A 56 5.71 -3.92 8.85
C ASN A 56 7.22 -3.77 8.92
N GLY A 57 7.82 -3.26 7.85
CA GLY A 57 9.21 -2.82 7.82
C GLY A 57 9.30 -1.32 7.56
N CYS A 58 9.96 -0.60 8.46
CA CYS A 58 10.31 0.80 8.26
C CYS A 58 11.79 1.04 8.53
N LEU A 59 12.33 2.10 7.92
CA LEU A 59 13.55 2.73 8.45
C LEU A 59 13.13 3.73 9.53
N PHE A 60 13.97 3.94 10.55
CA PHE A 60 13.72 4.91 11.61
C PHE A 60 15.01 5.48 12.19
N GLN A 61 14.92 6.66 12.79
CA GLN A 61 15.97 7.28 13.59
C GLN A 61 15.49 7.50 15.03
N ASN A 62 16.42 7.83 15.93
CA ASN A 62 16.12 8.17 17.32
C ASN A 62 15.32 7.06 18.02
N SER A 63 14.19 7.42 18.64
CA SER A 63 13.32 6.48 19.34
C SER A 63 11.88 6.63 18.88
N ILE A 64 11.26 5.51 18.54
CA ILE A 64 9.87 5.43 18.07
C ILE A 64 9.06 4.54 19.01
N ASN A 65 7.78 4.88 19.24
CA ASN A 65 6.84 3.97 19.88
C ASN A 65 6.04 3.22 18.82
N VAL A 66 6.13 1.90 18.82
CA VAL A 66 5.44 1.05 17.84
C VAL A 66 4.23 0.33 18.44
N ASN A 67 3.96 0.51 19.73
CA ASN A 67 2.85 -0.17 20.39
C ASN A 67 1.60 0.72 20.48
N PRO A 68 0.48 0.33 19.85
CA PRO A 68 -0.79 1.06 19.94
C PRO A 68 -1.40 1.11 21.35
N ALA A 69 -1.19 0.07 22.15
CA ALA A 69 -1.87 -0.13 23.43
C ALA A 69 -0.98 0.19 24.64
N GLY A 70 0.22 0.75 24.42
CA GLY A 70 1.18 0.98 25.48
C GLY A 70 2.49 1.59 24.99
N SER A 71 3.59 1.21 25.64
CA SER A 71 4.92 1.66 25.27
C SER A 71 5.79 0.46 24.89
N THR A 72 6.15 0.38 23.62
CA THR A 72 7.25 -0.46 23.14
C THR A 72 8.14 0.45 22.32
N ILE A 73 9.24 0.87 22.93
CA ILE A 73 10.17 1.83 22.33
C ILE A 73 11.28 1.05 21.62
N LEU A 74 11.45 1.33 20.33
CA LEU A 74 12.63 0.94 19.59
C LEU A 74 13.56 2.13 19.49
N THR A 75 14.87 1.90 19.63
CA THR A 75 15.88 2.97 19.58
C THR A 75 16.96 2.63 18.56
N ALA A 76 17.21 3.56 17.63
CA ALA A 76 18.33 3.54 16.70
C ALA A 76 19.50 4.33 17.34
N PRO A 77 20.59 3.67 17.77
CA PRO A 77 21.75 4.34 18.34
C PRO A 77 22.52 5.13 17.27
N GLY A 78 22.53 6.47 17.39
CA GLY A 78 23.32 7.35 16.53
C GLY A 78 22.47 8.19 15.57
N ALA A 79 23.12 8.74 14.55
CA ALA A 79 22.47 9.61 13.54
C ALA A 79 22.06 8.86 12.26
N THR A 80 22.30 7.56 12.17
CA THR A 80 21.93 6.73 11.02
C THR A 80 20.54 6.13 11.19
N THR A 81 19.98 5.59 10.11
CA THR A 81 18.66 4.92 10.14
C THR A 81 18.82 3.45 10.44
N HIS A 82 18.01 2.89 11.33
CA HIS A 82 17.90 1.45 11.56
C HIS A 82 16.62 0.91 10.93
N ILE A 83 16.52 -0.41 10.77
CA ILE A 83 15.27 -1.10 10.41
C ILE A 83 14.47 -1.36 11.67
N ALA A 84 13.19 -0.99 11.69
CA ALA A 84 12.22 -1.56 12.62
C ALA A 84 11.34 -2.57 11.87
N LEU A 85 11.28 -3.79 12.40
CA LEU A 85 10.40 -4.86 11.95
C LEU A 85 9.39 -5.14 13.07
N THR A 86 8.12 -4.94 12.79
CA THR A 86 7.03 -5.09 13.76
C THR A 86 6.00 -6.08 13.25
N LYS A 87 5.41 -6.86 14.16
CA LYS A 87 4.35 -7.81 13.85
C LYS A 87 3.14 -7.57 14.74
N TYR A 88 1.97 -7.49 14.12
CA TYR A 88 0.69 -7.27 14.78
C TYR A 88 -0.27 -8.40 14.42
N ASN A 89 -1.14 -8.78 15.35
CA ASN A 89 -2.23 -9.69 14.99
C ASN A 89 -3.33 -8.96 14.19
N ARG A 90 -4.34 -9.72 13.75
CA ARG A 90 -5.45 -9.21 12.94
C ARG A 90 -6.24 -8.07 13.61
N ASN A 91 -6.24 -8.03 14.95
CA ASN A 91 -6.90 -7.00 15.76
C ASN A 91 -6.05 -5.75 15.99
N GLY A 92 -4.82 -5.73 15.47
CA GLY A 92 -3.89 -4.61 15.63
C GLY A 92 -3.07 -4.66 16.92
N GLU A 93 -3.10 -5.75 17.68
CA GLU A 93 -2.28 -5.91 18.87
C GLU A 93 -0.84 -6.27 18.50
N LEU A 94 0.14 -5.59 19.09
CA LEU A 94 1.55 -5.86 18.84
C LEU A 94 1.95 -7.24 19.41
N LEU A 95 2.42 -8.14 18.55
CA LEU A 95 2.95 -9.45 18.93
C LEU A 95 4.43 -9.36 19.31
N TRP A 96 5.23 -8.69 18.48
CA TRP A 96 6.63 -8.39 18.76
C TRP A 96 7.14 -7.24 17.89
N ALA A 97 8.25 -6.64 18.32
CA ALA A 97 8.95 -5.56 17.61
C ALA A 97 10.46 -5.75 17.76
N LYS A 98 11.21 -5.57 16.67
CA LYS A 98 12.67 -5.69 16.65
C LYS A 98 13.30 -4.55 15.85
N ALA A 99 14.49 -4.14 16.27
CA ALA A 99 15.31 -3.16 15.57
C ALA A 99 16.64 -3.80 15.13
N PHE A 100 17.07 -3.47 13.91
CA PHE A 100 18.29 -4.00 13.30
C PHE A 100 19.06 -2.87 12.63
N GLY A 101 20.39 -2.95 12.65
CA GLY A 101 21.22 -1.96 11.98
C GLY A 101 22.63 -1.86 12.53
N GLY A 102 23.42 -0.95 11.97
CA GLY A 102 24.78 -0.65 12.43
C GLY A 102 24.91 0.78 12.97
N VAL A 103 26.01 1.03 13.67
CA VAL A 103 26.29 2.36 14.26
C VAL A 103 26.78 3.36 13.19
N THR A 104 27.43 2.86 12.13
CA THR A 104 28.03 3.65 11.05
C THR A 104 27.28 3.50 9.72
N THR A 105 26.22 2.69 9.72
CA THR A 105 25.45 2.32 8.54
C THR A 105 24.00 2.77 8.69
N SER A 106 23.40 3.12 7.56
CA SER A 106 21.97 3.37 7.40
C SER A 106 21.35 2.20 6.65
N GLU A 107 20.22 1.73 7.17
CA GLU A 107 19.48 0.62 6.60
C GLU A 107 18.04 1.00 6.24
N ALA A 108 17.50 0.33 5.23
CA ALA A 108 16.07 0.34 4.97
C ALA A 108 15.60 -0.99 4.37
N PRO A 109 14.45 -1.52 4.81
CA PRO A 109 13.79 -2.62 4.10
C PRO A 109 13.15 -2.08 2.81
N HIS A 110 13.04 -2.90 1.78
CA HIS A 110 12.33 -2.60 0.53
C HIS A 110 11.33 -3.68 0.11
N GLY A 111 11.56 -4.93 0.51
CA GLY A 111 10.63 -6.03 0.32
C GLY A 111 10.57 -6.91 1.57
N ILE A 112 9.37 -7.38 1.89
CA ILE A 112 9.10 -8.34 2.98
C ILE A 112 8.14 -9.38 2.43
N GLU A 113 8.44 -10.66 2.64
CA GLU A 113 7.54 -11.75 2.29
C GLU A 113 7.58 -12.88 3.32
N CYS A 114 6.53 -13.70 3.34
CA CYS A 114 6.42 -14.84 4.26
C CYS A 114 6.31 -16.18 3.53
N ASP A 115 7.03 -17.19 4.02
CA ASP A 115 6.87 -18.57 3.51
C ASP A 115 5.68 -19.31 4.15
N SER A 116 5.49 -20.58 3.76
CA SER A 116 4.43 -21.47 4.26
C SER A 116 4.53 -21.85 5.72
N ALA A 117 5.71 -21.71 6.33
CA ALA A 117 5.92 -21.90 7.76
C ALA A 117 5.80 -20.60 8.57
N GLY A 118 5.53 -19.47 7.90
CA GLY A 118 5.47 -18.14 8.52
C GLY A 118 6.85 -17.53 8.79
N ASN A 119 7.93 -18.08 8.21
CA ASN A 119 9.23 -17.42 8.25
C ASN A 119 9.19 -16.15 7.41
N ILE A 120 9.86 -15.11 7.89
CA ILE A 120 9.84 -13.76 7.32
C ILE A 120 11.15 -13.51 6.60
N TYR A 121 11.06 -13.13 5.34
CA TYR A 121 12.19 -12.75 4.50
C TYR A 121 12.16 -11.24 4.32
N VAL A 122 13.30 -10.58 4.54
CA VAL A 122 13.43 -9.12 4.43
C VAL A 122 14.59 -8.81 3.51
N THR A 123 14.35 -7.96 2.52
CA THR A 123 15.36 -7.49 1.58
C THR A 123 15.43 -5.97 1.61
N GLY A 124 16.58 -5.39 1.27
CA GLY A 124 16.74 -3.94 1.26
C GLY A 124 18.18 -3.51 0.98
N TYR A 125 18.60 -2.42 1.62
CA TYR A 125 19.99 -1.99 1.61
C TYR A 125 20.51 -1.66 3.01
N PHE A 126 21.83 -1.75 3.16
CA PHE A 126 22.57 -1.32 4.34
C PHE A 126 23.94 -0.77 3.94
N GLY A 127 24.48 0.15 4.73
CA GLY A 127 25.84 0.65 4.53
C GLY A 127 26.01 2.13 4.86
N SER A 128 27.14 2.72 4.50
CA SER A 128 27.47 4.11 4.81
C SER A 128 27.62 4.94 3.53
N THR A 129 27.01 6.12 3.49
CA THR A 129 27.25 7.10 2.42
C THR A 129 28.53 7.91 2.60
N PHE A 130 29.19 7.82 3.76
CA PHE A 130 30.40 8.58 4.08
C PHE A 130 31.63 7.70 4.27
N GLN A 131 31.44 6.44 4.65
CA GLN A 131 32.52 5.48 4.85
C GLN A 131 32.57 4.49 3.69
N THR A 132 33.77 4.04 3.37
CA THR A 132 34.00 3.10 2.27
C THR A 132 34.69 1.87 2.78
N GLY A 133 34.47 0.75 2.09
CA GLY A 133 34.90 -0.55 2.56
C GLY A 133 33.99 -1.12 3.65
N PRO A 134 34.35 -2.26 4.24
CA PRO A 134 33.40 -3.03 5.03
C PRO A 134 32.90 -2.35 6.29
N GLN A 135 31.59 -2.17 6.40
CA GLN A 135 30.91 -1.65 7.58
C GLN A 135 29.99 -2.71 8.20
N PRO A 136 30.05 -2.92 9.53
CA PRO A 136 29.21 -3.91 10.20
C PRO A 136 27.79 -3.38 10.41
N ALA A 137 26.80 -4.23 10.15
CA ALA A 137 25.41 -4.04 10.55
C ALA A 137 24.90 -5.30 11.26
N ASP A 138 24.21 -5.12 12.39
CA ASP A 138 23.70 -6.21 13.21
C ASP A 138 22.24 -6.53 12.87
N PHE A 139 22.02 -7.73 12.35
CA PHE A 139 20.68 -8.27 12.04
C PHE A 139 20.17 -9.22 13.13
N ASN A 140 20.92 -9.39 14.24
CA ASN A 140 20.45 -10.12 15.40
C ASN A 140 20.98 -9.53 16.71
N PRO A 141 20.23 -8.62 17.37
CA PRO A 141 20.68 -7.96 18.59
C PRO A 141 20.89 -8.94 19.77
N ASP A 142 20.34 -10.15 19.70
CA ASP A 142 20.53 -11.21 20.71
C ASP A 142 21.88 -11.96 20.53
N GLY A 143 22.66 -11.65 19.49
CA GLY A 143 24.01 -12.14 19.24
C GLY A 143 24.13 -13.09 18.04
N GLY A 144 25.22 -12.96 17.28
CA GLY A 144 25.35 -13.55 15.95
C GLY A 144 24.75 -12.62 14.88
N GLY A 145 24.79 -12.97 13.60
CA GLY A 145 24.07 -12.22 12.57
C GLY A 145 24.61 -10.85 12.16
N THR A 146 25.81 -10.46 12.59
CA THR A 146 26.52 -9.30 12.02
C THR A 146 26.97 -9.61 10.58
N ILE A 147 26.53 -8.78 9.64
CA ILE A 147 26.99 -8.81 8.25
C ILE A 147 27.79 -7.55 7.93
N PHE A 148 28.57 -7.59 6.85
CA PHE A 148 29.43 -6.48 6.46
C PHE A 148 29.07 -6.00 5.06
N SER A 149 28.94 -4.69 4.89
CA SER A 149 28.97 -4.11 3.55
C SER A 149 30.36 -4.38 2.93
N GLN A 150 30.48 -4.23 1.63
CA GLN A 150 31.72 -4.34 0.87
C GLN A 150 32.10 -2.96 0.34
N GLY A 151 31.10 -2.16 -0.03
CA GLY A 151 31.24 -0.77 -0.45
C GLY A 151 30.42 0.19 0.43
N ASN A 152 29.88 1.24 -0.21
CA ASN A 152 29.12 2.28 0.47
C ASN A 152 27.73 1.78 0.86
N GLU A 153 26.87 1.43 -0.09
CA GLU A 153 25.56 0.84 0.20
C GLU A 153 25.42 -0.48 -0.55
N ASP A 154 25.10 -1.55 0.18
CA ASP A 154 24.99 -2.91 -0.33
C ASP A 154 23.57 -3.45 -0.14
N CYS A 155 23.15 -4.40 -0.97
CA CYS A 155 21.91 -5.15 -0.73
C CYS A 155 22.07 -6.02 0.52
N PHE A 156 20.98 -6.29 1.23
CA PHE A 156 20.91 -7.44 2.14
C PHE A 156 19.70 -8.33 1.82
N LEU A 157 19.82 -9.60 2.23
CA LEU A 157 18.70 -10.51 2.43
C LEU A 157 18.82 -11.13 3.82
N ALA A 158 17.74 -11.09 4.61
CA ALA A 158 17.67 -11.66 5.94
C ALA A 158 16.42 -12.54 6.08
N LYS A 159 16.52 -13.61 6.88
CA LYS A 159 15.42 -14.51 7.21
C LYS A 159 15.27 -14.64 8.72
N TYR A 160 14.04 -14.55 9.19
CA TYR A 160 13.61 -14.74 10.57
C TYR A 160 12.52 -15.80 10.63
N ASP A 161 12.35 -16.46 11.77
CA ASP A 161 11.17 -17.31 11.99
C ASP A 161 9.91 -16.46 12.26
N LYS A 162 8.76 -17.14 12.42
CA LYS A 162 7.46 -16.49 12.67
C LYS A 162 7.40 -15.63 13.94
N ASP A 163 8.29 -15.90 14.90
CA ASP A 163 8.39 -15.22 16.20
C ASP A 163 9.48 -14.13 16.18
N GLY A 164 10.09 -13.89 15.02
CA GLY A 164 11.12 -12.87 14.82
C GLY A 164 12.51 -13.31 15.27
N ASN A 165 12.76 -14.60 15.51
CA ASN A 165 14.10 -15.09 15.82
C ASN A 165 14.94 -15.16 14.55
N TYR A 166 16.20 -14.72 14.64
CA TYR A 166 17.13 -14.73 13.52
C TYR A 166 17.43 -16.15 13.04
N LEU A 167 17.42 -16.36 11.72
CA LEU A 167 17.85 -17.60 11.09
C LEU A 167 19.16 -17.40 10.32
N TRP A 168 19.18 -16.47 9.37
CA TRP A 168 20.38 -16.11 8.60
C TRP A 168 20.23 -14.73 7.95
N ALA A 169 21.35 -14.11 7.59
CA ALA A 169 21.39 -12.89 6.78
C ALA A 169 22.72 -12.82 6.00
N PHE A 170 22.71 -12.16 4.84
CA PHE A 170 23.92 -11.86 4.08
C PHE A 170 23.77 -10.58 3.26
N GLY A 171 24.90 -9.96 2.97
CA GLY A 171 25.01 -8.79 2.09
C GLY A 171 25.46 -9.16 0.67
N LEU A 172 25.00 -8.39 -0.32
CA LEU A 172 25.47 -8.46 -1.71
C LEU A 172 25.90 -7.05 -2.13
N GLY A 173 27.18 -6.87 -2.42
CA GLY A 173 27.67 -5.58 -2.88
C GLY A 173 29.03 -5.64 -3.52
N ASN A 174 29.38 -4.54 -4.18
CA ASN A 174 30.62 -4.37 -4.91
C ASN A 174 31.65 -3.63 -4.06
N THR A 175 32.91 -4.05 -4.13
CA THR A 175 34.01 -3.34 -3.47
C THR A 175 34.31 -2.06 -4.25
N GLY A 176 34.12 -0.89 -3.64
CA GLY A 176 34.45 0.38 -4.30
C GLY A 176 34.00 1.62 -3.54
N GLN A 177 34.45 2.77 -4.02
CA GLN A 177 33.95 4.08 -3.57
C GLN A 177 32.67 4.41 -4.35
N ASN A 178 31.66 4.94 -3.66
CA ASN A 178 30.37 5.35 -4.22
C ASN A 178 29.60 4.22 -4.92
N THR A 179 29.74 2.97 -4.44
CA THR A 179 28.90 1.85 -4.90
C THR A 179 27.56 1.89 -4.17
N GLN A 180 26.49 1.53 -4.89
CA GLN A 180 25.14 1.55 -4.38
C GLN A 180 24.41 0.39 -4.99
N GLU A 181 24.15 -0.63 -4.19
CA GLU A 181 23.40 -1.80 -4.55
C GLU A 181 22.13 -1.82 -3.69
N ARG A 182 20.98 -2.12 -4.32
CA ARG A 182 19.69 -2.19 -3.62
C ARG A 182 18.89 -3.37 -4.14
N ALA A 183 18.38 -4.16 -3.21
CA ALA A 183 17.33 -5.12 -3.50
C ALA A 183 15.98 -4.42 -3.28
N TRP A 184 15.14 -4.42 -4.31
CA TRP A 184 13.92 -3.60 -4.40
C TRP A 184 12.64 -4.39 -4.15
N ASP A 185 12.65 -5.69 -4.45
CA ASP A 185 11.46 -6.53 -4.31
C ASP A 185 11.87 -7.99 -4.05
N ILE A 186 10.96 -8.75 -3.45
CA ILE A 186 11.13 -10.16 -3.12
C ILE A 186 9.81 -10.90 -3.30
N ALA A 187 9.90 -12.15 -3.76
CA ALA A 187 8.81 -13.13 -3.71
C ALA A 187 9.35 -14.44 -3.13
N VAL A 188 8.49 -15.22 -2.46
CA VAL A 188 8.88 -16.49 -1.84
C VAL A 188 7.92 -17.59 -2.27
N ASP A 189 8.46 -18.70 -2.75
CA ASP A 189 7.62 -19.85 -3.12
C ASP A 189 7.23 -20.71 -1.90
N SER A 190 6.31 -21.65 -2.11
CA SER A 190 5.80 -22.52 -1.06
C SER A 190 6.86 -23.43 -0.41
N SER A 191 8.00 -23.62 -1.08
CA SER A 191 9.16 -24.37 -0.58
C SER A 191 10.16 -23.50 0.18
N GLY A 192 9.88 -22.20 0.31
CA GLY A 192 10.75 -21.25 1.00
C GLY A 192 11.94 -20.78 0.16
N ASN A 193 11.93 -20.98 -1.16
CA ASN A 193 12.93 -20.34 -2.03
C ASN A 193 12.55 -18.87 -2.23
N SER A 194 13.52 -17.97 -2.08
CA SER A 194 13.32 -16.53 -2.28
C SER A 194 13.85 -16.08 -3.64
N TYR A 195 13.06 -15.26 -4.33
CA TYR A 195 13.39 -14.61 -5.59
C TYR A 195 13.58 -13.13 -5.31
N VAL A 196 14.79 -12.61 -5.51
CA VAL A 196 15.16 -11.24 -5.14
C VAL A 196 15.52 -10.46 -6.39
N GLY A 197 14.92 -9.28 -6.53
CA GLY A 197 15.15 -8.36 -7.63
C GLY A 197 15.82 -7.09 -7.14
N GLY A 198 16.83 -6.59 -7.87
CA GLY A 198 17.54 -5.38 -7.45
C GLY A 198 18.43 -4.77 -8.52
N GLY A 199 19.04 -3.63 -8.18
CA GLY A 199 20.01 -2.93 -9.01
C GLY A 199 21.43 -3.03 -8.44
N PHE A 200 22.43 -3.15 -9.32
CA PHE A 200 23.83 -3.25 -8.90
C PHE A 200 24.83 -2.67 -9.89
N ARG A 201 26.08 -2.46 -9.44
CA ARG A 201 27.21 -2.05 -10.29
C ARG A 201 28.39 -2.99 -10.14
N GLY A 202 29.27 -2.98 -11.14
CA GLY A 202 30.58 -3.62 -11.04
C GLY A 202 30.49 -5.13 -10.85
N THR A 203 31.24 -5.66 -9.88
CA THR A 203 31.29 -7.10 -9.59
C THR A 203 30.68 -7.39 -8.23
N VAL A 204 29.73 -8.34 -8.18
CA VAL A 204 29.06 -8.76 -6.94
C VAL A 204 29.17 -10.28 -6.80
N ASN A 205 29.44 -10.75 -5.58
CA ASN A 205 29.31 -12.17 -5.22
C ASN A 205 27.85 -12.46 -4.86
N PHE A 206 27.15 -13.21 -5.71
CA PHE A 206 25.74 -13.57 -5.51
C PHE A 206 25.53 -14.78 -4.60
N ASN A 207 26.57 -15.48 -4.14
CA ASN A 207 26.45 -16.64 -3.26
C ASN A 207 27.39 -16.57 -2.02
N PRO A 208 27.20 -15.58 -1.13
CA PRO A 208 28.12 -15.34 -0.01
C PRO A 208 28.08 -16.43 1.09
N LEU A 209 26.98 -17.18 1.21
CA LEU A 209 26.87 -18.29 2.17
C LEU A 209 27.40 -19.63 1.63
N GLY A 210 27.75 -19.69 0.34
CA GLY A 210 28.21 -20.90 -0.32
C GLY A 210 29.50 -20.69 -1.14
N THR A 211 29.69 -21.51 -2.18
CA THR A 211 30.77 -21.28 -3.15
C THR A 211 30.51 -19.99 -3.90
N ALA A 212 31.44 -19.04 -3.82
CA ALA A 212 31.28 -17.71 -4.40
C ALA A 212 30.95 -17.75 -5.90
N VAL A 213 29.96 -16.95 -6.30
CA VAL A 213 29.52 -16.77 -7.68
C VAL A 213 29.63 -15.28 -8.01
N ASN A 214 30.76 -14.88 -8.59
CA ASN A 214 31.03 -13.49 -8.94
C ASN A 214 30.47 -13.16 -10.33
N VAL A 215 29.63 -12.13 -10.41
CA VAL A 215 29.05 -11.63 -11.65
C VAL A 215 29.49 -10.18 -11.87
N THR A 216 30.01 -9.89 -13.06
CA THR A 216 30.52 -8.58 -13.44
C THR A 216 29.71 -7.99 -14.59
N LEU A 217 29.24 -6.75 -14.43
CA LEU A 217 28.63 -6.00 -15.53
C LEU A 217 29.70 -5.50 -16.52
N PRO A 218 29.41 -5.47 -17.82
CA PRO A 218 30.36 -5.04 -18.84
C PRO A 218 30.55 -3.52 -18.90
N ASP A 219 29.67 -2.73 -18.29
CA ASP A 219 29.77 -1.27 -18.22
C ASP A 219 29.85 -0.75 -16.77
N THR A 220 30.07 0.55 -16.63
CA THR A 220 30.14 1.23 -15.32
C THR A 220 28.79 1.73 -14.82
N LEU A 221 27.73 1.57 -15.63
CA LEU A 221 26.37 1.93 -15.30
C LEU A 221 25.75 0.84 -14.41
N ALA A 222 24.55 1.11 -13.90
CA ALA A 222 23.83 0.15 -13.09
C ALA A 222 23.11 -0.87 -13.97
N GLY A 223 23.25 -2.15 -13.62
CA GLY A 223 22.43 -3.23 -14.14
C GLY A 223 21.34 -3.62 -13.14
N LEU A 224 20.54 -4.61 -13.53
CA LEU A 224 19.58 -5.28 -12.67
C LEU A 224 20.04 -6.71 -12.41
N PHE A 225 19.61 -7.29 -11.30
CA PHE A 225 19.70 -8.72 -11.07
C PHE A 225 18.33 -9.28 -10.68
N ILE A 226 18.12 -10.54 -11.03
CA ILE A 226 17.07 -11.39 -10.48
C ILE A 226 17.78 -12.67 -9.99
N ALA A 227 17.70 -12.95 -8.70
CA ALA A 227 18.41 -14.08 -8.10
C ALA A 227 17.45 -14.98 -7.32
N LYS A 228 17.59 -16.30 -7.47
CA LYS A 228 16.86 -17.29 -6.67
C LYS A 228 17.80 -17.88 -5.62
N TYR A 229 17.35 -17.93 -4.38
CA TYR A 229 18.01 -18.58 -3.26
C TYR A 229 17.11 -19.66 -2.69
N ASN A 230 17.68 -20.76 -2.20
CA ASN A 230 16.91 -21.75 -1.46
C ASN A 230 16.58 -21.27 -0.03
N SER A 231 15.87 -22.11 0.73
CA SER A 231 15.47 -21.80 2.12
C SER A 231 16.62 -21.53 3.10
N ASP A 232 17.82 -21.98 2.75
CA ASP A 232 19.07 -21.82 3.52
C ASP A 232 19.90 -20.61 3.04
N GLY A 233 19.40 -19.84 2.08
CA GLY A 233 20.08 -18.66 1.54
C GLY A 233 21.19 -18.98 0.52
N LEU A 234 21.24 -20.20 -0.02
CA LEU A 234 22.21 -20.59 -1.06
C LEU A 234 21.67 -20.29 -2.46
N LEU A 235 22.48 -19.61 -3.27
CA LEU A 235 22.12 -19.24 -4.64
C LEU A 235 21.83 -20.48 -5.50
N GLN A 236 20.70 -20.44 -6.22
CA GLN A 236 20.32 -21.43 -7.22
C GLN A 236 20.67 -20.95 -8.63
N TRP A 237 20.33 -19.70 -8.96
CA TRP A 237 20.69 -19.02 -10.20
C TRP A 237 20.59 -17.50 -10.06
N VAL A 238 21.27 -16.77 -10.95
CA VAL A 238 21.18 -15.30 -11.05
C VAL A 238 21.11 -14.87 -12.52
N ILE A 239 20.20 -13.94 -12.82
CA ILE A 239 20.00 -13.31 -14.14
C ILE A 239 20.53 -11.88 -14.06
N PRO A 240 21.74 -11.59 -14.57
CA PRO A 240 22.25 -10.22 -14.65
C PRO A 240 21.80 -9.53 -15.93
N VAL A 241 21.06 -8.43 -15.80
CA VAL A 241 20.64 -7.59 -16.92
C VAL A 241 21.52 -6.35 -16.94
N ASN A 242 22.30 -6.17 -18.01
CA ASN A 242 23.03 -4.93 -18.22
C ASN A 242 22.08 -3.81 -18.68
N ALA A 243 21.23 -3.33 -17.76
CA ALA A 243 20.15 -2.38 -18.02
C ALA A 243 20.63 -0.95 -18.30
N ARG A 244 21.91 -0.67 -18.00
CA ARG A 244 22.60 0.59 -18.30
C ARG A 244 22.01 1.78 -17.56
N CYS A 245 21.30 1.57 -16.46
CA CYS A 245 20.68 2.64 -15.68
C CYS A 245 21.74 3.59 -15.10
N VAL A 246 21.43 4.88 -15.05
CA VAL A 246 22.38 5.89 -14.54
C VAL A 246 22.48 5.87 -13.03
N ASN A 247 21.40 5.48 -12.32
CA ASN A 247 21.39 5.43 -10.86
C ASN A 247 20.57 4.23 -10.35
N VAL A 248 21.07 3.56 -9.31
CA VAL A 248 20.32 2.47 -8.68
C VAL A 248 19.10 3.00 -7.94
N PHE A 249 19.23 4.10 -7.21
CA PHE A 249 18.20 4.70 -6.39
C PHE A 249 16.96 5.19 -7.15
N THR A 250 17.15 5.72 -8.36
CA THR A 250 16.06 6.43 -9.08
C THR A 250 15.56 5.69 -10.31
N GLU A 251 16.22 4.60 -10.69
CA GLU A 251 16.01 4.01 -12.01
C GLU A 251 16.15 2.50 -12.03
N ALA A 252 17.18 1.90 -11.42
CA ALA A 252 17.46 0.47 -11.51
C ALA A 252 16.52 -0.37 -10.61
N TYR A 253 15.22 -0.20 -10.81
CA TYR A 253 14.16 -0.88 -10.08
C TYR A 253 13.83 -2.21 -10.73
N VAL A 254 13.49 -3.16 -9.87
CA VAL A 254 12.91 -4.44 -10.22
C VAL A 254 11.65 -4.62 -9.37
N ALA A 255 10.57 -5.06 -9.99
CA ALA A 255 9.39 -5.60 -9.31
C ALA A 255 9.18 -7.04 -9.81
N LEU A 256 8.82 -7.95 -8.93
CA LEU A 256 8.64 -9.35 -9.30
C LEU A 256 7.54 -10.00 -8.47
N ASP A 257 6.97 -11.06 -9.02
CA ASP A 257 6.01 -11.92 -8.32
C ASP A 257 5.96 -13.30 -8.96
N LEU A 258 5.35 -14.26 -8.25
CA LEU A 258 5.18 -15.64 -8.70
C LEU A 258 3.70 -15.91 -9.03
N ASP A 259 3.43 -16.68 -10.09
CA ASP A 259 2.11 -17.32 -10.20
C ASP A 259 1.98 -18.55 -9.29
N GLN A 260 0.79 -19.13 -9.24
CA GLN A 260 0.50 -20.34 -8.46
C GLN A 260 1.30 -21.58 -8.91
N GLU A 261 1.79 -21.59 -10.16
CA GLU A 261 2.66 -22.64 -10.69
C GLU A 261 4.14 -22.40 -10.34
N GLY A 262 4.44 -21.25 -9.71
CA GLY A 262 5.79 -20.84 -9.32
C GLY A 262 6.60 -20.26 -10.47
N ASN A 263 6.00 -19.88 -11.61
CA ASN A 263 6.71 -19.12 -12.63
C ASN A 263 6.93 -17.68 -12.14
N ILE A 264 8.06 -17.09 -12.53
CA ILE A 264 8.40 -15.72 -12.12
C ILE A 264 8.05 -14.72 -13.21
N PHE A 265 7.36 -13.66 -12.80
CA PHE A 265 7.15 -12.46 -13.60
C PHE A 265 8.02 -11.33 -13.05
N VAL A 266 8.59 -10.54 -13.94
CA VAL A 266 9.55 -9.48 -13.62
C VAL A 266 9.23 -8.25 -14.43
N GLY A 267 9.15 -7.11 -13.76
CA GLY A 267 9.22 -5.79 -14.37
C GLY A 267 10.55 -5.13 -14.04
N GLY A 268 11.23 -4.54 -15.02
CA GLY A 268 12.52 -3.89 -14.81
C GLY A 268 12.75 -2.71 -15.75
N ASN A 269 13.46 -1.70 -15.26
CA ASN A 269 13.78 -0.50 -16.04
C ASN A 269 15.11 -0.64 -16.77
N PHE A 270 15.25 -0.01 -17.94
CA PHE A 270 16.47 -0.05 -18.73
C PHE A 270 16.60 1.15 -19.66
N ARG A 271 17.81 1.35 -20.20
CA ARG A 271 18.08 2.41 -21.19
C ARG A 271 19.07 2.01 -22.26
N GLY A 272 19.02 2.75 -23.36
CA GLY A 272 19.92 2.59 -24.49
C GLY A 272 19.59 1.35 -25.31
N THR A 273 20.56 0.87 -26.07
CA THR A 273 20.39 -0.23 -27.04
C THR A 273 21.18 -1.48 -26.62
N GLY A 274 20.71 -2.64 -27.09
CA GLY A 274 21.41 -3.92 -26.91
C GLY A 274 21.35 -4.48 -25.49
N VAL A 275 20.32 -4.13 -24.71
CA VAL A 275 20.15 -4.64 -23.34
C VAL A 275 19.69 -6.10 -23.42
N ASN A 276 20.56 -7.04 -23.03
CA ASN A 276 20.22 -8.47 -23.01
C ASN A 276 19.44 -8.82 -21.74
N VAL A 277 18.16 -9.18 -21.91
CA VAL A 277 17.28 -9.63 -20.82
C VAL A 277 17.24 -11.16 -20.69
N ASN A 278 17.97 -11.91 -21.52
CA ASN A 278 18.09 -13.37 -21.42
C ASN A 278 19.55 -13.84 -21.43
N PRO A 279 20.36 -13.48 -20.42
CA PRO A 279 21.77 -13.86 -20.36
C PRO A 279 22.01 -15.36 -20.14
N LEU A 280 21.03 -16.11 -19.62
CA LEU A 280 21.15 -17.55 -19.36
C LEU A 280 20.68 -18.43 -20.53
N GLY A 281 20.11 -17.83 -21.58
CA GLY A 281 19.60 -18.53 -22.76
C GLY A 281 20.04 -17.87 -24.07
N THR A 282 19.22 -18.01 -25.11
CA THR A 282 19.41 -17.26 -26.36
C THR A 282 19.15 -15.79 -26.10
N ALA A 283 20.14 -14.94 -26.40
CA ALA A 283 20.09 -13.51 -26.13
C ALA A 283 18.82 -12.86 -26.71
N SER A 284 18.14 -12.06 -25.90
CA SER A 284 16.99 -11.25 -26.28
C SER A 284 17.33 -9.80 -25.98
N LEU A 285 17.46 -8.98 -27.03
CA LEU A 285 18.03 -7.63 -26.94
C LEU A 285 16.93 -6.56 -27.04
N LEU A 286 16.86 -5.69 -26.04
CA LEU A 286 15.94 -4.56 -26.00
C LEU A 286 16.67 -3.25 -26.34
N SER A 287 15.89 -2.27 -26.82
CA SER A 287 16.33 -0.89 -27.04
C SER A 287 15.26 0.08 -26.56
N SER A 288 15.64 1.05 -25.72
CA SER A 288 14.71 2.07 -25.23
C SER A 288 14.29 3.00 -26.37
N SER A 289 13.03 3.44 -26.34
CA SER A 289 12.46 4.45 -27.24
C SER A 289 12.94 5.85 -26.84
N GLY A 290 13.22 6.04 -25.55
CA GLY A 290 13.60 7.31 -24.96
C GLY A 290 14.70 7.17 -23.92
N LEU A 291 14.57 7.93 -22.83
CA LEU A 291 15.55 7.97 -21.76
C LEU A 291 15.59 6.66 -20.99
N THR A 292 14.52 6.35 -20.26
CA THR A 292 14.36 5.11 -19.50
C THR A 292 13.03 4.52 -19.93
N ASP A 293 13.05 3.26 -20.28
CA ASP A 293 11.86 2.47 -20.56
C ASP A 293 11.82 1.31 -19.57
N PHE A 294 10.76 0.53 -19.58
CA PHE A 294 10.67 -0.69 -18.79
C PHE A 294 10.30 -1.90 -19.64
N PHE A 295 10.66 -3.07 -19.15
CA PHE A 295 10.21 -4.35 -19.68
C PHE A 295 9.34 -5.06 -18.65
N THR A 296 8.45 -5.92 -19.14
CA THR A 296 7.81 -6.98 -18.35
C THR A 296 8.19 -8.32 -18.98
N ALA A 297 8.47 -9.32 -18.17
CA ALA A 297 8.99 -10.60 -18.63
C ALA A 297 8.49 -11.74 -17.76
N LYS A 298 8.42 -12.94 -18.35
CA LYS A 298 8.26 -14.20 -17.64
C LYS A 298 9.52 -15.04 -17.80
N TYR A 299 10.04 -15.58 -16.71
CA TYR A 299 11.16 -16.53 -16.74
C TYR A 299 10.73 -17.87 -16.16
N ASN A 300 11.40 -18.93 -16.60
CA ASN A 300 11.28 -20.24 -15.98
C ASN A 300 11.97 -20.21 -14.61
N SER A 301 11.25 -20.57 -13.55
CA SER A 301 11.71 -20.44 -12.16
C SER A 301 12.75 -21.49 -11.73
N GLU A 302 12.90 -22.57 -12.49
CA GLU A 302 13.92 -23.59 -12.25
C GLU A 302 15.27 -23.18 -12.85
N THR A 303 15.25 -22.60 -14.05
CA THR A 303 16.46 -22.37 -14.85
C THR A 303 16.86 -20.89 -14.97
N GLY A 304 15.94 -19.96 -14.72
CA GLY A 304 16.12 -18.53 -14.97
C GLY A 304 16.13 -18.15 -16.46
N VAL A 305 15.76 -19.07 -17.38
CA VAL A 305 15.69 -18.78 -18.82
C VAL A 305 14.41 -18.02 -19.15
N LEU A 306 14.54 -16.98 -19.99
CA LEU A 306 13.41 -16.16 -20.44
C LEU A 306 12.40 -16.98 -21.26
N LEU A 307 11.12 -16.84 -20.94
CA LEU A 307 10.00 -17.41 -21.70
C LEU A 307 9.40 -16.38 -22.67
N TRP A 308 9.12 -15.17 -22.18
CA TRP A 308 8.66 -14.05 -23.01
C TRP A 308 9.07 -12.71 -22.38
N VAL A 309 9.17 -11.66 -23.21
CA VAL A 309 9.40 -10.27 -22.77
C VAL A 309 8.62 -9.28 -23.62
N ASN A 310 8.06 -8.28 -22.97
CA ASN A 310 7.46 -7.09 -23.58
C ASN A 310 8.24 -5.85 -23.17
N LYS A 311 8.36 -4.90 -24.10
CA LYS A 311 9.02 -3.63 -23.89
C LYS A 311 7.99 -2.50 -23.99
N THR A 312 7.99 -1.60 -23.02
CA THR A 312 7.03 -0.49 -22.94
C THR A 312 7.76 0.81 -22.61
N GLY A 313 7.54 1.85 -23.41
CA GLY A 313 8.14 3.16 -23.19
C GLY A 313 8.08 4.08 -24.40
N GLY A 314 8.00 5.38 -24.11
CA GLY A 314 7.94 6.48 -25.07
C GLY A 314 9.28 7.21 -25.17
N THR A 315 9.25 8.49 -25.51
CA THR A 315 10.50 9.28 -25.70
C THR A 315 11.09 9.83 -24.40
N SER A 316 10.40 9.67 -23.27
CA SER A 316 10.76 10.26 -21.97
C SER A 316 11.28 9.18 -21.01
N ALA A 317 11.26 9.44 -19.71
CA ALA A 317 11.55 8.43 -18.68
C ALA A 317 10.25 7.80 -18.20
N ASP A 318 10.02 6.56 -18.59
CA ASP A 318 8.88 5.73 -18.24
C ASP A 318 9.40 4.56 -17.40
N VAL A 319 8.87 4.42 -16.19
CA VAL A 319 9.43 3.51 -15.20
C VAL A 319 8.34 2.68 -14.55
N ILE A 320 8.65 1.41 -14.30
CA ILE A 320 7.97 0.63 -13.28
C ILE A 320 8.58 0.98 -11.92
N SER A 321 7.74 1.19 -10.91
CA SER A 321 8.19 1.48 -9.55
C SER A 321 8.66 0.19 -8.84
N PRO A 322 9.50 0.29 -7.78
CA PRO A 322 9.82 -0.87 -6.93
C PRO A 322 8.53 -1.52 -6.44
N GLY A 323 8.45 -2.86 -6.35
CA GLY A 323 7.30 -3.59 -5.79
C GLY A 323 5.94 -3.37 -6.47
N ALA A 324 5.94 -2.83 -7.69
CA ALA A 324 4.74 -2.36 -8.36
C ALA A 324 4.10 -3.37 -9.33
N LEU A 325 4.60 -4.62 -9.38
CA LEU A 325 4.08 -5.71 -10.22
C LEU A 325 3.61 -6.85 -9.33
N ARG A 326 2.37 -7.31 -9.50
CA ARG A 326 1.85 -8.51 -8.83
C ARG A 326 1.08 -9.40 -9.78
N CYS A 327 1.11 -10.71 -9.52
CA CYS A 327 0.40 -11.71 -10.29
C CYS A 327 -0.94 -12.03 -9.62
N ASP A 328 -2.04 -12.00 -10.37
CA ASP A 328 -3.34 -12.39 -9.85
C ASP A 328 -3.52 -13.91 -9.86
N LYS A 329 -4.59 -14.40 -9.22
CA LYS A 329 -4.89 -15.85 -9.12
C LYS A 329 -5.13 -16.53 -10.48
N THR A 330 -5.29 -15.77 -11.56
CA THR A 330 -5.48 -16.29 -12.93
C THR A 330 -4.18 -16.33 -13.74
N GLY A 331 -3.07 -15.86 -13.17
CA GLY A 331 -1.77 -15.80 -13.85
C GLY A 331 -1.56 -14.52 -14.67
N LYS A 332 -2.47 -13.55 -14.61
CA LYS A 332 -2.24 -12.23 -15.23
C LYS A 332 -1.31 -11.42 -14.35
N ILE A 333 -0.53 -10.54 -14.96
CA ILE A 333 0.26 -9.56 -14.23
C ILE A 333 -0.43 -8.21 -14.25
N TRP A 334 -0.48 -7.57 -13.10
CA TRP A 334 -0.92 -6.20 -12.93
C TRP A 334 0.25 -5.38 -12.45
N PHE A 335 0.46 -4.23 -13.08
CA PHE A 335 1.60 -3.38 -12.76
C PHE A 335 1.29 -1.89 -12.87
N THR A 336 2.04 -1.10 -12.11
CA THR A 336 1.93 0.35 -12.04
C THR A 336 3.30 1.01 -12.03
N GLY A 337 3.34 2.32 -12.20
CA GLY A 337 4.57 3.09 -12.23
C GLY A 337 4.31 4.54 -12.59
N ARG A 338 5.26 5.14 -13.30
CA ARG A 338 5.21 6.54 -13.72
C ARG A 338 5.57 6.67 -15.20
N LEU A 339 4.73 7.38 -15.94
CA LEU A 339 5.05 7.87 -17.29
C LEU A 339 5.44 9.34 -17.21
N SER A 340 6.52 9.73 -17.88
CA SER A 340 6.99 11.12 -17.87
C SER A 340 6.86 11.78 -19.24
N GLY A 341 6.91 13.12 -19.28
CA GLY A 341 6.83 13.88 -20.53
C GLY A 341 5.39 14.19 -20.96
N THR A 342 5.22 14.58 -22.23
CA THR A 342 3.96 15.15 -22.77
C THR A 342 3.40 14.39 -23.97
N GLY A 343 3.91 13.19 -24.26
CA GLY A 343 3.51 12.34 -25.38
C GLY A 343 2.51 11.25 -24.99
N THR A 344 2.62 10.09 -25.63
CA THR A 344 1.90 8.86 -25.27
C THR A 344 2.88 7.69 -25.20
N VAL A 345 2.55 6.69 -24.39
CA VAL A 345 3.21 5.38 -24.38
C VAL A 345 2.23 4.32 -24.87
N ASP A 346 2.68 3.51 -25.81
CA ASP A 346 1.93 2.35 -26.29
C ASP A 346 2.19 1.15 -25.37
N PHE A 347 1.12 0.60 -24.79
CA PHE A 347 1.18 -0.58 -23.94
C PHE A 347 0.87 -1.88 -24.69
N ASP A 348 0.47 -1.86 -25.96
CA ASP A 348 0.26 -3.08 -26.72
C ASP A 348 1.60 -3.58 -27.29
N PRO A 349 2.11 -4.76 -26.86
CA PRO A 349 3.35 -5.31 -27.40
C PRO A 349 3.16 -5.97 -28.79
N GLY A 350 1.92 -6.09 -29.26
CA GLY A 350 1.54 -6.69 -30.53
C GLY A 350 1.49 -5.70 -31.70
N GLN A 351 0.54 -5.91 -32.61
CA GLN A 351 0.31 -5.05 -33.79
C GLN A 351 -0.77 -3.98 -33.53
N GLY A 352 -1.47 -4.05 -32.39
CA GLY A 352 -2.45 -3.04 -31.99
C GLY A 352 -1.77 -1.80 -31.44
N VAL A 353 -2.58 -0.84 -30.99
CA VAL A 353 -2.12 0.40 -30.35
C VAL A 353 -2.98 0.67 -29.14
N ALA A 354 -2.37 0.74 -27.96
CA ALA A 354 -2.99 1.04 -26.68
C ALA A 354 -2.27 2.20 -26.01
N ASN A 355 -2.46 3.40 -26.56
CA ASN A 355 -1.82 4.62 -26.07
C ASN A 355 -2.39 5.07 -24.74
N VAL A 356 -1.50 5.23 -23.76
CA VAL A 356 -1.74 5.98 -22.53
C VAL A 356 -1.03 7.32 -22.64
N SER A 357 -1.75 8.42 -22.39
CA SER A 357 -1.14 9.75 -22.37
C SER A 357 -0.10 9.87 -21.26
N ASN A 358 1.02 10.52 -21.58
CA ASN A 358 2.06 10.81 -20.61
C ASN A 358 1.58 11.96 -19.74
N SER A 359 1.22 11.63 -18.52
CA SER A 359 1.12 12.52 -17.38
C SER A 359 0.70 11.61 -16.24
N SER A 360 1.64 11.21 -15.39
CA SER A 360 1.35 10.57 -14.10
C SER A 360 1.09 9.05 -14.13
N LEU A 361 0.95 8.52 -12.91
CA LEU A 361 0.49 7.18 -12.53
C LEU A 361 -0.28 6.41 -13.63
N PHE A 362 0.08 5.15 -13.84
CA PHE A 362 -0.68 4.24 -14.71
C PHE A 362 -1.06 2.93 -14.01
N LEU A 363 -2.08 2.25 -14.48
CA LEU A 363 -2.39 0.85 -14.18
C LEU A 363 -2.39 0.09 -15.50
N ALA A 364 -1.70 -1.05 -15.56
CA ALA A 364 -1.63 -1.91 -16.74
C ALA A 364 -1.76 -3.38 -16.35
N CYS A 365 -2.27 -4.18 -17.29
CA CYS A 365 -2.40 -5.62 -17.14
C CYS A 365 -2.02 -6.34 -18.42
N TYR A 366 -1.19 -7.38 -18.29
CA TYR A 366 -0.90 -8.34 -19.34
C TYR A 366 -1.32 -9.75 -18.89
N GLY A 367 -1.72 -10.58 -19.86
CA GLY A 367 -2.03 -11.97 -19.57
C GLY A 367 -0.79 -12.83 -19.33
N ALA A 368 -1.01 -14.07 -18.92
CA ALA A 368 0.06 -15.00 -18.56
C ALA A 368 1.05 -15.29 -19.72
N GLY A 369 0.60 -15.12 -20.97
CA GLY A 369 1.40 -15.25 -22.18
C GLY A 369 2.08 -13.96 -22.64
N GLY A 370 1.92 -12.86 -21.90
CA GLY A 370 2.46 -11.55 -22.27
C GLY A 370 1.57 -10.77 -23.24
N GLU A 371 0.35 -11.21 -23.52
CA GLU A 371 -0.59 -10.46 -24.34
C GLU A 371 -1.16 -9.24 -23.61
N PHE A 372 -1.41 -8.15 -24.34
CA PHE A 372 -2.06 -6.96 -23.80
C PHE A 372 -3.49 -7.25 -23.34
N VAL A 373 -3.85 -6.81 -22.13
CA VAL A 373 -5.23 -6.87 -21.61
C VAL A 373 -5.81 -5.47 -21.48
N MET A 374 -5.14 -4.58 -20.74
CA MET A 374 -5.56 -3.18 -20.58
C MET A 374 -4.41 -2.29 -20.11
N ALA A 375 -4.50 -0.99 -20.40
CA ALA A 375 -3.68 0.06 -19.79
C ALA A 375 -4.50 1.34 -19.60
N LYS A 376 -4.29 2.02 -18.47
CA LYS A 376 -5.00 3.24 -18.09
C LYS A 376 -4.06 4.20 -17.38
N GLY A 377 -4.01 5.44 -17.84
CA GLY A 377 -3.35 6.55 -17.15
C GLY A 377 -4.31 7.28 -16.23
N MET A 378 -3.82 7.75 -15.09
CA MET A 378 -4.52 8.63 -14.17
C MET A 378 -3.77 9.95 -14.17
N ASN A 379 -4.25 10.92 -14.95
CA ASN A 379 -3.59 12.22 -15.10
C ASN A 379 -3.64 12.98 -13.78
N SER A 380 -2.54 13.17 -13.05
CA SER A 380 -2.50 13.99 -11.83
C SER A 380 -1.63 15.26 -11.94
N GLY A 381 -0.68 15.32 -12.88
CA GLY A 381 0.26 16.43 -13.02
C GLY A 381 1.70 15.98 -13.22
N SER A 382 2.68 16.81 -12.85
CA SER A 382 4.10 16.44 -12.90
C SER A 382 4.54 15.90 -11.55
N GLY A 383 4.88 14.62 -11.47
CA GLY A 383 5.46 14.02 -10.26
C GLY A 383 5.01 12.59 -10.07
N ASP A 384 3.70 12.37 -10.05
CA ASP A 384 2.96 11.20 -9.56
C ASP A 384 3.47 9.82 -10.00
N GLY A 385 3.25 8.83 -9.15
CA GLY A 385 3.61 7.46 -9.47
C GLY A 385 2.88 6.44 -8.61
N GLY A 386 2.49 5.33 -9.24
CA GLY A 386 2.03 4.16 -8.51
C GLY A 386 3.22 3.42 -7.93
N HIS A 387 3.00 2.77 -6.80
CA HIS A 387 4.08 2.13 -6.05
C HIS A 387 3.76 0.68 -5.70
N ARG A 388 2.51 0.36 -5.36
CA ARG A 388 2.11 -0.99 -4.95
C ARG A 388 0.76 -1.38 -5.54
N ILE A 389 0.63 -2.67 -5.81
CA ILE A 389 -0.63 -3.32 -6.18
C ILE A 389 -0.86 -4.50 -5.25
N THR A 390 -2.10 -4.76 -4.89
CA THR A 390 -2.55 -6.03 -4.29
C THR A 390 -3.98 -6.33 -4.74
N PHE A 391 -4.55 -7.45 -4.30
CA PHE A 391 -5.86 -7.90 -4.76
C PHE A 391 -6.79 -8.24 -3.61
N ASP A 392 -8.10 -8.09 -3.80
CA ASP A 392 -9.08 -8.75 -2.95
C ASP A 392 -9.28 -10.22 -3.35
N SER A 393 -10.07 -10.94 -2.55
CA SER A 393 -10.46 -12.32 -2.75
C SER A 393 -11.13 -12.56 -4.11
N GLY A 394 -11.84 -11.55 -4.62
CA GLY A 394 -12.48 -11.49 -5.93
C GLY A 394 -11.58 -11.00 -7.08
N ASN A 395 -10.27 -10.88 -6.88
CA ASN A 395 -9.28 -10.35 -7.83
C ASN A 395 -9.53 -8.90 -8.30
N ASN A 396 -10.30 -8.10 -7.57
CA ASN A 396 -10.30 -6.65 -7.77
C ASN A 396 -8.96 -6.09 -7.31
N ILE A 397 -8.54 -4.99 -7.92
CA ILE A 397 -7.20 -4.46 -7.82
C ILE A 397 -7.19 -3.30 -6.85
N TYR A 398 -6.32 -3.37 -5.86
CA TYR A 398 -5.96 -2.22 -5.05
C TYR A 398 -4.65 -1.64 -5.56
N LEU A 399 -4.62 -0.32 -5.70
CA LEU A 399 -3.45 0.44 -6.12
C LEU A 399 -3.13 1.48 -5.07
N ALA A 400 -1.88 1.55 -4.65
CA ALA A 400 -1.37 2.63 -3.82
C ALA A 400 -0.15 3.30 -4.44
N GLY A 401 0.03 4.56 -4.08
CA GLY A 401 1.19 5.34 -4.49
C GLY A 401 1.08 6.75 -3.96
N TRP A 402 1.36 7.71 -4.83
CA TRP A 402 1.37 9.11 -4.48
C TRP A 402 0.92 9.99 -5.64
N MET A 403 0.38 11.16 -5.30
CA MET A 403 -0.18 12.10 -6.26
C MET A 403 0.03 13.56 -5.86
N ASN A 404 0.21 14.39 -6.87
CA ASN A 404 0.20 15.84 -6.91
C ASN A 404 -0.97 16.26 -7.80
N GLY A 405 -1.38 17.52 -7.77
CA GLY A 405 -2.39 18.05 -8.67
C GLY A 405 -3.73 17.30 -8.57
N THR A 406 -4.35 16.97 -9.70
CA THR A 406 -5.70 16.36 -9.73
C THR A 406 -5.71 15.12 -10.61
N ALA A 407 -5.85 13.93 -9.99
CA ALA A 407 -5.95 12.62 -10.63
C ALA A 407 -7.38 12.28 -11.09
N ASP A 408 -7.54 11.75 -12.30
CA ASP A 408 -8.79 11.17 -12.81
C ASP A 408 -8.70 9.63 -12.89
N PHE A 409 -9.55 8.95 -12.11
CA PHE A 409 -9.61 7.49 -12.02
C PHE A 409 -10.69 6.90 -12.95
N GLY A 410 -11.40 7.72 -13.72
CA GLY A 410 -12.58 7.36 -14.49
C GLY A 410 -13.84 7.23 -13.62
N ASN A 411 -14.98 6.89 -14.23
CA ASN A 411 -16.28 6.75 -13.54
C ASN A 411 -16.71 8.00 -12.75
N GLY A 412 -16.22 9.19 -13.13
CA GLY A 412 -16.47 10.44 -12.39
C GLY A 412 -15.72 10.54 -11.06
N ILE A 413 -14.77 9.65 -10.78
CA ILE A 413 -13.96 9.65 -9.57
C ILE A 413 -12.67 10.42 -9.84
N THR A 414 -12.57 11.61 -9.26
CA THR A 414 -11.36 12.45 -9.29
C THR A 414 -10.87 12.75 -7.88
N ARG A 415 -9.56 12.92 -7.71
CA ARG A 415 -8.96 13.35 -6.44
C ARG A 415 -7.99 14.48 -6.68
N SER A 416 -7.89 15.39 -5.71
CA SER A 416 -6.95 16.50 -5.75
C SER A 416 -6.05 16.44 -4.53
N ALA A 417 -4.75 16.60 -4.75
CA ALA A 417 -3.77 16.69 -3.67
C ALA A 417 -4.02 17.97 -2.84
N PHE A 418 -3.87 17.85 -1.52
CA PHE A 418 -3.90 18.92 -0.55
C PHE A 418 -2.59 19.69 -0.51
N SER A 419 -1.48 19.02 -0.86
CA SER A 419 -0.14 19.62 -0.90
C SER A 419 0.36 19.87 -2.34
N SER A 420 1.36 20.75 -2.45
CA SER A 420 2.08 20.99 -3.71
C SER A 420 3.23 20.00 -3.97
N THR A 421 3.50 19.07 -3.06
CA THR A 421 4.58 18.08 -3.16
C THR A 421 4.05 16.74 -3.65
N ALA A 422 3.45 15.96 -2.75
CA ALA A 422 2.74 14.73 -3.04
C ALA A 422 1.94 14.28 -1.82
N ASP A 423 0.75 13.74 -2.07
CA ASP A 423 -0.12 13.10 -1.11
C ASP A 423 -0.15 11.59 -1.33
N VAL A 424 -0.42 10.84 -0.26
CA VAL A 424 -0.70 9.40 -0.34
C VAL A 424 -1.96 9.19 -1.16
N LEU A 425 -1.95 8.18 -2.03
CA LEU A 425 -3.11 7.75 -2.81
C LEU A 425 -3.41 6.27 -2.57
N LEU A 426 -4.70 5.93 -2.44
CA LEU A 426 -5.23 4.57 -2.49
C LEU A 426 -6.49 4.50 -3.38
N ALA A 427 -6.57 3.49 -4.24
CA ALA A 427 -7.72 3.26 -5.11
C ALA A 427 -8.04 1.77 -5.28
N LYS A 428 -9.30 1.45 -5.54
CA LYS A 428 -9.79 0.11 -5.90
C LYS A 428 -10.39 0.11 -7.29
N PHE A 429 -10.07 -0.91 -8.08
CA PHE A 429 -10.56 -1.14 -9.43
C PHE A 429 -11.14 -2.54 -9.58
N THR A 430 -12.13 -2.70 -10.44
CA THR A 430 -12.56 -4.02 -10.90
C THR A 430 -11.50 -4.68 -11.77
N GLN A 431 -11.63 -5.99 -12.02
CA GLN A 431 -10.82 -6.72 -13.01
C GLN A 431 -10.90 -6.15 -14.45
N ALA A 432 -11.91 -5.33 -14.74
CA ALA A 432 -12.06 -4.64 -16.03
C ALA A 432 -11.36 -3.26 -16.05
N GLY A 433 -10.71 -2.83 -14.97
CA GLY A 433 -10.06 -1.52 -14.86
C GLY A 433 -11.01 -0.36 -14.54
N GLU A 434 -12.22 -0.65 -14.08
CA GLU A 434 -13.19 0.35 -13.64
C GLU A 434 -12.93 0.74 -12.19
N CYS A 435 -12.70 2.02 -11.91
CA CYS A 435 -12.49 2.48 -10.53
C CYS A 435 -13.80 2.37 -9.74
N GLN A 436 -13.73 1.75 -8.55
CA GLN A 436 -14.84 1.61 -7.60
C GLN A 436 -14.80 2.73 -6.56
N TRP A 437 -13.62 3.03 -6.01
CA TRP A 437 -13.38 4.13 -5.10
C TRP A 437 -11.91 4.55 -5.15
N ALA A 438 -11.63 5.79 -4.77
CA ALA A 438 -10.28 6.31 -4.55
C ALA A 438 -10.31 7.33 -3.42
N PHE A 439 -9.23 7.50 -2.68
CA PHE A 439 -9.04 8.59 -1.73
C PHE A 439 -7.54 8.91 -1.57
N ASN A 440 -7.25 10.11 -1.10
CA ASN A 440 -5.90 10.57 -0.84
C ASN A 440 -5.84 11.29 0.51
N PHE A 441 -4.65 11.34 1.10
CA PHE A 441 -4.38 12.12 2.30
C PHE A 441 -2.93 12.63 2.30
N GLY A 442 -2.72 13.80 2.89
CA GLY A 442 -1.41 14.43 3.00
C GLY A 442 -1.39 15.48 4.10
N GLY A 443 -0.21 15.79 4.62
CA GLY A 443 -0.06 16.80 5.66
C GLY A 443 -0.17 18.22 5.11
N ASN A 444 -0.81 19.11 5.88
CA ASN A 444 -0.83 20.53 5.57
C ASN A 444 0.56 21.14 5.77
N GLY A 445 0.94 22.06 4.87
CA GLY A 445 2.22 22.75 4.90
C GLY A 445 3.41 21.87 4.55
N SER A 446 3.17 20.73 3.87
CA SER A 446 4.23 19.79 3.53
C SER A 446 5.26 20.38 2.57
N SER A 447 6.52 20.33 2.96
CA SER A 447 7.68 20.60 2.10
C SER A 447 8.31 19.33 1.53
N GLU A 448 7.82 18.15 1.96
CA GLU A 448 8.27 16.83 1.53
C GLU A 448 7.10 16.01 0.99
N ASN A 449 7.39 14.91 0.32
CA ASN A 449 6.38 14.03 -0.28
C ASN A 449 5.73 13.12 0.78
N ASN A 450 4.40 12.99 0.75
CA ASN A 450 3.69 11.91 1.42
C ASN A 450 3.48 10.76 0.43
N ILE A 451 3.91 9.56 0.79
CA ILE A 451 3.99 8.42 -0.14
C ILE A 451 3.55 7.15 0.57
N CYS A 452 2.66 6.37 -0.06
CA CYS A 452 2.46 4.98 0.31
C CYS A 452 3.51 4.10 -0.38
N ALA A 453 4.31 3.42 0.43
CA ALA A 453 5.37 2.54 -0.08
C ALA A 453 5.03 1.06 0.07
N GLY A 454 4.15 0.67 1.01
CA GLY A 454 3.69 -0.71 1.20
C GLY A 454 2.16 -0.81 1.19
N LEU A 455 1.61 -1.82 0.53
CA LEU A 455 0.19 -2.14 0.45
C LEU A 455 0.05 -3.65 0.36
N ILE A 456 -0.76 -4.23 1.25
CA ILE A 456 -1.08 -5.67 1.25
C ILE A 456 -2.51 -5.88 1.76
N ALA A 457 -3.23 -6.85 1.20
CA ALA A 457 -4.54 -7.26 1.69
C ALA A 457 -4.42 -8.49 2.60
N ASP A 458 -5.23 -8.56 3.65
CA ASP A 458 -5.45 -9.80 4.41
C ASP A 458 -6.51 -10.70 3.76
N ASP A 459 -6.73 -11.87 4.35
CA ASP A 459 -7.71 -12.86 3.90
C ASP A 459 -9.18 -12.44 4.09
N GLU A 460 -9.43 -11.35 4.81
CA GLU A 460 -10.73 -10.69 4.97
C GLU A 460 -10.89 -9.47 4.02
N ASP A 461 -9.97 -9.30 3.07
CA ASP A 461 -9.90 -8.19 2.12
C ASP A 461 -9.68 -6.82 2.79
N ASN A 462 -9.26 -6.78 4.06
CA ASN A 462 -8.80 -5.54 4.67
C ASN A 462 -7.40 -5.19 4.14
N LEU A 463 -7.13 -3.89 4.01
CA LEU A 463 -5.91 -3.36 3.45
C LEU A 463 -5.02 -2.83 4.56
N TYR A 464 -3.76 -3.21 4.55
CA TYR A 464 -2.73 -2.56 5.35
C TYR A 464 -1.83 -1.72 4.45
N ILE A 465 -1.67 -0.45 4.80
CA ILE A 465 -0.75 0.46 4.12
C ILE A 465 0.32 0.99 5.07
N THR A 466 1.51 1.21 4.51
CA THR A 466 2.60 1.89 5.20
C THR A 466 3.36 2.82 4.27
N GLY A 467 3.96 3.86 4.82
CA GLY A 467 4.61 4.88 4.02
C GLY A 467 5.21 5.99 4.86
N GLN A 468 5.41 7.15 4.24
CA GLN A 468 5.89 8.35 4.91
C GLN A 468 4.82 9.44 4.92
N LEU A 469 4.69 10.09 6.07
CA LEU A 469 3.90 11.29 6.28
C LEU A 469 4.80 12.43 6.72
N TYR A 470 4.55 13.61 6.21
CA TYR A 470 5.20 14.86 6.59
C TYR A 470 4.12 15.93 6.69
N GLY A 471 4.30 16.91 7.57
CA GLY A 471 3.36 18.00 7.75
C GLY A 471 2.33 17.72 8.85
N THR A 472 1.31 18.57 8.93
CA THR A 472 0.37 18.56 10.06
C THR A 472 -1.07 18.35 9.63
N GLY A 473 -1.85 17.67 10.48
CA GLY A 473 -3.29 17.52 10.29
C GLY A 473 -3.70 16.76 9.03
N ALA A 474 -2.95 15.73 8.64
CA ALA A 474 -3.35 14.83 7.57
C ALA A 474 -4.55 13.98 8.04
N ASP A 475 -5.70 14.14 7.40
CA ASP A 475 -6.88 13.33 7.72
C ASP A 475 -6.79 11.98 7.03
N THR A 476 -6.67 10.93 7.82
CA THR A 476 -6.51 9.54 7.36
C THR A 476 -7.81 8.75 7.39
N ASP A 477 -8.91 9.35 7.84
CA ASP A 477 -10.25 8.78 7.73
C ASP A 477 -10.90 9.24 6.41
N PRO A 478 -11.12 8.35 5.43
CA PRO A 478 -11.77 8.71 4.17
C PRO A 478 -13.30 8.90 4.31
N GLY A 479 -13.87 8.60 5.47
CA GLY A 479 -15.28 8.77 5.77
C GLY A 479 -15.64 10.20 6.20
N SER A 480 -16.78 10.32 6.89
CA SER A 480 -17.23 11.61 7.46
C SER A 480 -16.61 11.91 8.84
N GLY A 481 -15.83 10.97 9.37
CA GLY A 481 -15.10 11.17 10.62
C GLY A 481 -13.85 12.01 10.39
N THR A 482 -12.97 12.02 11.38
CA THR A 482 -11.69 12.73 11.30
C THR A 482 -10.67 11.94 12.11
N LEU A 483 -9.55 11.60 11.48
CA LEU A 483 -8.39 11.00 12.13
C LEU A 483 -7.12 11.73 11.67
N LEU A 484 -6.75 12.77 12.42
CA LEU A 484 -5.61 13.61 12.07
C LEU A 484 -4.29 13.03 12.55
N MET A 485 -3.34 12.93 11.62
CA MET A 485 -1.93 12.64 11.92
C MET A 485 -1.05 13.86 11.62
N SER A 486 -0.04 14.09 12.45
CA SER A 486 0.95 15.16 12.25
C SER A 486 2.33 14.60 12.52
N SER A 487 3.28 14.86 11.61
CA SER A 487 4.65 14.44 11.84
C SER A 487 5.29 15.25 12.97
N ALA A 488 6.15 14.60 13.77
CA ALA A 488 6.82 15.20 14.92
C ALA A 488 8.20 15.81 14.58
N GLY A 489 8.70 15.58 13.36
CA GLY A 489 10.02 16.03 12.92
C GLY A 489 10.14 16.04 11.39
N GLN A 490 10.97 15.16 10.86
CA GLN A 490 11.01 14.94 9.41
C GLN A 490 9.80 14.09 9.00
N ASN A 491 10.00 13.18 8.05
CA ASN A 491 9.00 12.21 7.67
C ASN A 491 8.78 11.21 8.81
N ASP A 492 7.52 10.91 9.11
CA ASP A 492 7.11 9.90 10.07
C ASP A 492 6.49 8.70 9.34
N CYS A 493 6.68 7.49 9.87
CA CYS A 493 6.12 6.28 9.26
C CYS A 493 4.66 6.09 9.69
N PHE A 494 3.71 6.14 8.77
CA PHE A 494 2.34 5.72 9.05
C PHE A 494 2.16 4.23 8.82
N VAL A 495 1.25 3.62 9.58
CA VAL A 495 0.77 2.24 9.41
C VAL A 495 -0.74 2.24 9.65
N ILE A 496 -1.54 1.90 8.63
CA ILE A 496 -3.00 2.05 8.69
C ILE A 496 -3.70 0.82 8.09
N LYS A 497 -4.78 0.36 8.75
CA LYS A 497 -5.71 -0.65 8.24
C LYS A 497 -7.01 -0.02 7.75
N TYR A 498 -7.41 -0.37 6.53
CA TYR A 498 -8.71 -0.03 5.92
C TYR A 498 -9.49 -1.31 5.63
N LYS A 499 -10.80 -1.22 5.49
CA LYS A 499 -11.64 -2.30 5.00
C LYS A 499 -11.62 -2.36 3.47
N SER A 500 -12.17 -3.44 2.91
CA SER A 500 -12.24 -3.66 1.46
C SER A 500 -13.03 -2.59 0.69
N ASP A 501 -13.95 -1.90 1.38
CA ASP A 501 -14.76 -0.78 0.87
C ASP A 501 -14.05 0.58 0.97
N GLY A 502 -12.82 0.61 1.51
CA GLY A 502 -12.02 1.81 1.69
C GLY A 502 -12.27 2.54 3.00
N SER A 503 -13.24 2.14 3.82
CA SER A 503 -13.48 2.77 5.12
C SER A 503 -12.39 2.43 6.15
N LEU A 504 -12.15 3.31 7.11
CA LEU A 504 -11.20 3.06 8.19
C LEU A 504 -11.61 1.82 9.00
N TRP A 505 -10.69 0.89 9.20
CA TRP A 505 -10.96 -0.31 9.98
C TRP A 505 -11.15 0.02 11.46
N GLN A 506 -12.12 -0.64 12.11
CA GLN A 506 -12.38 -0.48 13.54
C GLN A 506 -12.30 -1.83 14.25
N ASN A 507 -11.56 -1.88 15.34
CA ASN A 507 -11.51 -2.98 16.29
C ASN A 507 -12.81 -3.02 17.09
N THR A 508 -13.81 -3.68 16.54
CA THR A 508 -15.05 -3.99 17.26
C THR A 508 -14.88 -5.38 17.89
N PRO A 509 -14.90 -5.51 19.23
CA PRO A 509 -14.71 -6.81 19.88
C PRO A 509 -15.65 -7.85 19.30
N SER A 510 -15.13 -9.03 18.94
CA SER A 510 -15.94 -10.15 18.48
C SER A 510 -16.95 -10.53 19.58
N GLY A 511 -18.24 -10.46 19.25
CA GLY A 511 -19.36 -10.50 20.21
C GLY A 511 -20.09 -9.17 20.41
N LEU A 512 -19.54 -8.09 19.85
CA LEU A 512 -20.20 -6.81 19.55
C LEU A 512 -20.20 -6.52 18.03
N GLU A 513 -19.91 -7.53 17.19
CA GLU A 513 -20.68 -7.60 15.94
C GLU A 513 -22.12 -7.51 16.41
N ASN A 514 -22.78 -6.39 16.12
CA ASN A 514 -24.13 -6.14 16.56
C ASN A 514 -24.90 -7.46 16.53
N GLU A 515 -25.27 -8.01 17.70
CA GLU A 515 -26.55 -8.70 17.76
C GLU A 515 -27.45 -7.76 16.99
N ASN A 516 -27.93 -8.26 15.87
CA ASN A 516 -28.59 -7.54 14.81
C ASN A 516 -29.78 -6.76 15.39
N ILE A 517 -29.52 -5.63 16.07
CA ILE A 517 -30.43 -4.52 16.19
C ILE A 517 -30.28 -3.89 14.84
N GLY A 518 -30.91 -4.51 13.84
CA GLY A 518 -30.78 -4.14 12.45
C GLY A 518 -30.83 -2.63 12.36
N ALA A 519 -29.83 -2.03 11.71
CA ALA A 519 -30.09 -0.75 11.07
C ALA A 519 -31.36 -1.01 10.24
N PRO A 520 -32.47 -0.31 10.52
CA PRO A 520 -33.71 -0.69 9.89
C PRO A 520 -33.54 -0.48 8.39
N GLU A 521 -34.16 -1.36 7.59
CA GLU A 521 -34.58 -1.05 6.22
C GLU A 521 -34.91 0.45 6.13
N LEU A 522 -34.33 1.18 5.16
CA LEU A 522 -34.51 2.62 4.92
C LEU A 522 -35.26 3.36 6.05
N SER A 523 -34.53 3.94 7.01
CA SER A 523 -35.15 4.55 8.19
C SER A 523 -34.99 6.06 8.20
N VAL A 524 -35.93 6.76 8.86
CA VAL A 524 -35.90 8.21 9.05
C VAL A 524 -35.89 8.51 10.54
N THR A 525 -34.87 9.24 11.00
CA THR A 525 -34.73 9.63 12.43
C THR A 525 -35.55 10.88 12.74
N GLY A 526 -35.84 11.69 11.72
CA GLY A 526 -36.59 12.93 11.83
C GLY A 526 -35.81 14.11 11.24
N ASN A 527 -36.24 15.32 11.58
CA ASN A 527 -35.52 16.53 11.27
C ASN A 527 -35.28 17.35 12.54
N TYR A 528 -34.14 18.06 12.62
CA TYR A 528 -33.81 18.93 13.75
C TYR A 528 -33.21 20.26 13.26
N PRO A 529 -33.62 21.41 13.81
CA PRO A 529 -34.74 21.58 14.75
C PRO A 529 -36.10 21.19 14.15
N ASN A 530 -37.09 20.86 14.97
CA ASN A 530 -38.49 20.65 14.58
C ASN A 530 -39.42 20.93 15.78
N PRO A 531 -40.23 22.02 15.77
CA PRO A 531 -40.43 22.96 14.68
C PRO A 531 -39.17 23.77 14.32
N PHE A 532 -39.08 24.24 13.07
CA PHE A 532 -37.90 24.88 12.52
C PHE A 532 -38.19 26.27 11.92
N ASN A 533 -37.16 27.13 11.81
CA ASN A 533 -37.26 28.48 11.23
C ASN A 533 -35.88 29.03 10.80
N PRO A 534 -35.64 29.35 9.51
CA PRO A 534 -36.21 28.68 8.33
C PRO A 534 -35.45 27.37 8.03
N ASN A 535 -34.45 27.00 8.83
CA ASN A 535 -33.52 25.90 8.54
C ASN A 535 -33.77 24.66 9.39
N THR A 536 -33.65 23.49 8.78
CA THR A 536 -33.66 22.19 9.47
C THR A 536 -32.72 21.22 8.77
N THR A 537 -32.31 20.16 9.47
CA THR A 537 -31.55 19.05 8.90
C THR A 537 -32.39 17.79 9.00
N ILE A 538 -32.59 17.10 7.87
CA ILE A 538 -33.29 15.81 7.77
C ILE A 538 -32.26 14.69 7.95
N PHE A 539 -32.57 13.71 8.81
CA PHE A 539 -31.71 12.57 9.14
C PHE A 539 -32.36 11.25 8.71
N PHE A 540 -31.61 10.42 7.99
CA PHE A 540 -32.07 9.10 7.53
C PHE A 540 -30.93 8.10 7.46
N SER A 541 -31.23 6.81 7.41
CA SER A 541 -30.22 5.75 7.30
C SER A 541 -30.47 4.82 6.12
N LEU A 542 -29.40 4.42 5.46
CA LEU A 542 -29.40 3.42 4.39
C LEU A 542 -28.74 2.12 4.87
N GLU A 543 -29.29 0.99 4.45
CA GLU A 543 -28.70 -0.33 4.70
C GLU A 543 -27.48 -0.58 3.79
N GLU A 544 -27.63 -0.30 2.50
CA GLU A 544 -26.56 -0.35 1.50
C GLU A 544 -26.32 1.04 0.89
N PRO A 545 -25.08 1.37 0.49
CA PRO A 545 -24.82 2.62 -0.20
C PRO A 545 -25.57 2.64 -1.54
N GLY A 546 -26.12 3.79 -1.92
CA GLY A 546 -26.93 3.87 -3.13
C GLY A 546 -27.51 5.25 -3.40
N THR A 547 -28.18 5.37 -4.54
CA THR A 547 -28.87 6.61 -4.92
C THR A 547 -30.15 6.80 -4.10
N ALA A 548 -30.29 7.98 -3.50
CA ALA A 548 -31.52 8.41 -2.83
C ALA A 548 -31.97 9.79 -3.32
N SER A 549 -33.29 10.03 -3.36
CA SER A 549 -33.88 11.36 -3.50
C SER A 549 -34.61 11.76 -2.22
N VAL A 550 -34.55 13.05 -1.87
CA VAL A 550 -35.33 13.64 -0.77
C VAL A 550 -36.26 14.69 -1.38
N GLU A 551 -37.56 14.48 -1.23
CA GLU A 551 -38.62 15.26 -1.86
C GLU A 551 -39.51 15.89 -0.79
N LEU A 552 -40.09 17.06 -1.08
CA LEU A 552 -40.95 17.80 -0.16
C LEU A 552 -42.40 17.85 -0.67
N TYR A 553 -43.36 17.67 0.24
CA TYR A 553 -44.79 17.60 -0.02
C TYR A 553 -45.59 18.46 0.97
N ASP A 554 -46.72 18.99 0.51
CA ASP A 554 -47.72 19.65 1.38
C ASP A 554 -48.68 18.63 2.05
N VAL A 555 -49.57 19.12 2.91
CA VAL A 555 -50.58 18.28 3.60
C VAL A 555 -51.62 17.64 2.67
N THR A 556 -51.72 18.08 1.41
CA THR A 556 -52.60 17.48 0.40
C THR A 556 -51.91 16.37 -0.39
N GLY A 557 -50.61 16.15 -0.17
CA GLY A 557 -49.80 15.20 -0.90
C GLY A 557 -49.27 15.74 -2.24
N LYS A 558 -49.38 17.05 -2.49
CA LYS A 558 -48.79 17.69 -3.67
C LYS A 558 -47.29 17.90 -3.42
N MET A 559 -46.47 17.48 -4.38
CA MET A 559 -45.03 17.73 -4.37
C MET A 559 -44.76 19.24 -4.51
N ILE A 560 -43.97 19.78 -3.59
CA ILE A 560 -43.55 21.19 -3.56
C ILE A 560 -42.20 21.34 -4.25
N SER A 561 -41.22 20.50 -3.89
CA SER A 561 -39.85 20.60 -4.41
C SER A 561 -39.08 19.28 -4.25
N LEU A 562 -38.01 19.14 -5.02
CA LEU A 562 -36.95 18.15 -4.80
C LEU A 562 -35.84 18.83 -3.98
N ILE A 563 -35.55 18.31 -2.78
CA ILE A 563 -34.51 18.86 -1.90
C ILE A 563 -33.13 18.43 -2.40
N THR A 564 -32.95 17.13 -2.69
CA THR A 564 -31.69 16.60 -3.23
C THR A 564 -31.91 15.26 -3.93
N VAL A 565 -30.98 14.90 -4.82
CA VAL A 565 -30.80 13.57 -5.37
C VAL A 565 -29.30 13.29 -5.47
N GLY A 566 -28.85 12.17 -4.93
CA GLY A 566 -27.42 11.86 -4.86
C GLY A 566 -27.11 10.45 -4.40
N TYR A 567 -25.83 10.09 -4.45
CA TYR A 567 -25.33 8.84 -3.90
C TYR A 567 -25.01 9.05 -2.41
N PHE A 568 -25.49 8.17 -1.55
CA PHE A 568 -25.32 8.22 -0.10
C PHE A 568 -24.68 6.94 0.40
N SER A 569 -23.83 7.04 1.41
CA SER A 569 -23.19 5.88 2.05
C SER A 569 -24.21 5.08 2.89
N ALA A 570 -23.91 3.81 3.15
CA ALA A 570 -24.62 3.04 4.18
C ALA A 570 -24.45 3.71 5.55
N GLY A 571 -25.45 3.54 6.43
CA GLY A 571 -25.51 4.21 7.72
C GLY A 571 -26.23 5.56 7.68
N GLN A 572 -25.97 6.41 8.69
CA GLN A 572 -26.67 7.69 8.87
C GLN A 572 -26.21 8.75 7.86
N ASN A 573 -27.19 9.39 7.23
CA ASN A 573 -27.05 10.46 6.27
C ASN A 573 -27.84 11.70 6.74
N ARG A 574 -27.39 12.89 6.33
CA ARG A 574 -28.06 14.16 6.65
C ARG A 574 -28.21 15.05 5.42
N VAL A 575 -29.33 15.75 5.33
CA VAL A 575 -29.62 16.71 4.26
C VAL A 575 -30.15 18.00 4.89
N GLU A 576 -29.50 19.12 4.58
CA GLU A 576 -29.93 20.44 5.03
C GLU A 576 -31.07 20.97 4.16
N PHE A 577 -32.04 21.64 4.78
CA PHE A 577 -33.19 22.23 4.11
C PHE A 577 -33.48 23.63 4.66
N VAL A 578 -33.73 24.58 3.76
CA VAL A 578 -34.04 25.99 4.04
C VAL A 578 -35.40 26.33 3.42
N ALA A 579 -36.33 26.86 4.22
CA ALA A 579 -37.73 27.07 3.85
C ALA A 579 -38.12 28.54 3.63
N ASP A 580 -37.24 29.34 3.03
CA ASP A 580 -37.44 30.79 2.88
C ASP A 580 -38.71 31.15 2.09
N ASP A 581 -39.10 30.33 1.12
CA ASP A 581 -40.27 30.57 0.28
C ASP A 581 -41.57 29.87 0.75
N LEU A 582 -41.55 29.24 1.92
CA LEU A 582 -42.70 28.48 2.46
C LEU A 582 -43.43 29.23 3.59
N THR A 583 -44.75 29.05 3.70
CA THR A 583 -45.56 29.60 4.80
C THR A 583 -45.48 28.71 6.05
N SER A 584 -45.64 29.26 7.26
CA SER A 584 -45.76 28.44 8.48
C SER A 584 -46.81 27.34 8.32
N GLY A 585 -46.47 26.10 8.67
CA GLY A 585 -47.32 24.95 8.37
C GLY A 585 -46.65 23.60 8.59
N VAL A 586 -47.42 22.55 8.34
CA VAL A 586 -46.94 21.17 8.36
C VAL A 586 -46.55 20.76 6.95
N TYR A 587 -45.39 20.13 6.82
CA TYR A 587 -44.87 19.59 5.57
C TYR A 587 -44.43 18.14 5.79
N TYR A 588 -44.36 17.39 4.69
CA TYR A 588 -43.84 16.03 4.68
C TYR A 588 -42.66 15.95 3.73
N TYR A 589 -41.59 15.31 4.16
CA TYR A 589 -40.49 14.95 3.27
C TYR A 589 -40.51 13.45 3.01
N ARG A 590 -40.22 13.03 1.79
CA ARG A 590 -40.16 11.63 1.38
C ARG A 590 -38.77 11.31 0.87
N ILE A 591 -38.21 10.21 1.35
CA ILE A 591 -36.92 9.69 0.94
C ILE A 591 -37.19 8.47 0.08
N ILE A 592 -36.65 8.45 -1.13
CA ILE A 592 -36.86 7.37 -2.12
C ILE A 592 -35.52 6.78 -2.49
N THR A 593 -35.43 5.46 -2.48
CA THR A 593 -34.25 4.67 -2.83
C THR A 593 -34.65 3.49 -3.71
N LYS A 594 -33.67 2.72 -4.18
CA LYS A 594 -33.94 1.43 -4.84
C LYS A 594 -34.64 0.42 -3.91
N ALA A 595 -34.41 0.51 -2.59
CA ALA A 595 -34.99 -0.39 -1.60
C ALA A 595 -36.44 -0.03 -1.21
N GLY A 596 -36.88 1.21 -1.45
CA GLY A 596 -38.23 1.66 -1.10
C GLY A 596 -38.30 3.15 -0.82
N SER A 597 -39.38 3.59 -0.15
CA SER A 597 -39.54 4.98 0.26
C SER A 597 -40.08 5.14 1.67
N ILE A 598 -39.59 6.13 2.41
CA ILE A 598 -40.08 6.49 3.75
C ILE A 598 -40.44 7.98 3.82
N THR A 599 -41.43 8.34 4.63
CA THR A 599 -41.92 9.72 4.77
C THR A 599 -41.77 10.20 6.21
N GLY A 600 -41.21 11.39 6.40
CA GLY A 600 -41.14 12.09 7.68
C GLY A 600 -41.96 13.39 7.68
N LYS A 601 -42.33 13.86 8.87
CA LYS A 601 -43.12 15.08 9.09
C LYS A 601 -42.24 16.18 9.67
N MET A 602 -42.38 17.41 9.16
CA MET A 602 -41.69 18.60 9.66
C MET A 602 -42.67 19.77 9.84
N ILE A 603 -42.39 20.66 10.79
CA ILE A 603 -43.24 21.80 11.15
C ILE A 603 -42.43 23.09 11.01
N LEU A 604 -42.82 23.95 10.07
CA LEU A 604 -42.24 25.28 9.89
C LEU A 604 -43.01 26.30 10.76
N MET A 605 -42.30 27.05 11.59
CA MET A 605 -42.85 28.19 12.34
C MET A 605 -42.05 29.45 12.04
N LYS A 606 -42.54 30.28 11.12
CA LYS A 606 -42.07 31.65 10.91
C LYS A 606 -42.67 32.62 11.90
#